data_AF-A0A7Z9UDS1-F1
#
_entry.id   AF-A0A7Z9UDS1-F1
#
_cell.length_a   1.000
_cell.length_b   1.000
_cell.length_c   1.000
_cell.angle_alpha   90.00
_cell.angle_beta   90.00
_cell.angle_gamma   90.00
#
_symmetry.space_group_name_H-M   'P 1'
#
loop_
_entity.id
_entity.type
_entity.pdbx_description
1 polymer ?
#
loop_
_entity_poly.entity_id
_entity_poly.type
_entity_poly.pdbx_seq_one_letter_code
_entity_poly.pdbx_strand_id
1 'polypeptide(L)'
;MQIDGSTGQVQESGAVAQVEGDTVVLSGNSEEKVVDGEGKKVVVSGTANDYTLTGHVLQLTVSGTSNDIMLDSADRIIVSGTSNDITFRNGSPQIVNSGVSNDVKKLGE
;
A
#
# COMPACT_ATOMS: atom_id res chain seq x y z
N MET A 1 -26.94 -20.41 -16.39
CA MET A 1 -26.72 -19.01 -16.01
C MET A 1 -26.45 -18.95 -14.51
N GLN A 2 -25.16 -18.84 -14.17
CA GLN A 2 -24.47 -18.33 -12.96
C GLN A 2 -23.02 -18.83 -13.16
N ILE A 3 -22.03 -18.06 -13.68
CA ILE A 3 -21.24 -16.95 -13.09
C ILE A 3 -20.75 -17.37 -11.70
N ASP A 4 -19.46 -17.60 -11.42
CA ASP A 4 -18.27 -16.74 -11.54
C ASP A 4 -17.03 -17.67 -11.39
N GLY A 5 -16.11 -17.76 -12.36
CA GLY A 5 -14.91 -16.92 -12.41
C GLY A 5 -13.88 -17.33 -11.35
N SER A 6 -13.10 -18.36 -11.68
CA SER A 6 -11.95 -18.81 -10.91
C SER A 6 -10.96 -17.66 -10.69
N THR A 7 -10.67 -17.32 -9.43
CA THR A 7 -9.41 -16.65 -9.10
C THR A 7 -8.65 -17.56 -8.15
N GLY A 8 -7.61 -18.20 -8.70
CA GLY A 8 -6.76 -19.13 -7.99
C GLY A 8 -6.05 -18.43 -6.84
N GLN A 9 -6.44 -18.80 -5.62
CA GLN A 9 -5.67 -18.54 -4.42
C GLN A 9 -4.48 -19.51 -4.44
N VAL A 10 -3.29 -19.04 -4.81
CA VAL A 10 -2.07 -19.74 -4.41
C VAL A 10 -1.78 -19.32 -2.97
N GLN A 11 -2.13 -20.23 -2.07
CA GLN A 11 -1.91 -20.12 -0.64
C GLN A 11 -0.48 -20.56 -0.34
N GLU A 12 0.42 -19.59 -0.18
CA GLU A 12 1.67 -19.77 0.55
C GLU A 12 1.67 -18.83 1.75
N SER A 13 2.08 -19.35 2.90
CA SER A 13 2.09 -18.65 4.19
C SER A 13 3.06 -17.45 4.13
N GLY A 14 2.53 -16.30 3.68
CA GLY A 14 3.19 -15.02 3.52
C GLY A 14 2.21 -14.03 2.89
N ALA A 15 2.44 -12.72 3.00
CA ALA A 15 1.49 -11.64 2.66
C ALA A 15 0.57 -11.98 1.47
N VAL A 16 -0.74 -11.94 1.71
CA VAL A 16 -1.72 -11.95 0.61
C VAL A 16 -1.72 -10.58 -0.05
N ALA A 17 -1.48 -10.55 -1.36
CA ALA A 17 -1.81 -9.42 -2.21
C ALA A 17 -3.12 -9.78 -2.92
N GLN A 18 -4.26 -9.42 -2.34
CA GLN A 18 -5.56 -9.66 -2.96
C GLN A 18 -5.89 -8.48 -3.87
N VAL A 19 -6.17 -8.78 -5.14
CA VAL A 19 -6.61 -7.80 -6.12
C VAL A 19 -8.13 -7.93 -6.27
N GLU A 20 -8.88 -6.96 -5.77
CA GLU A 20 -10.33 -6.85 -6.00
C GLU A 20 -10.59 -5.67 -6.93
N GLY A 21 -10.79 -5.96 -8.23
CA GLY A 21 -10.86 -4.91 -9.25
C GLY A 21 -9.58 -4.07 -9.29
N ASP A 22 -9.70 -2.75 -9.14
CA ASP A 22 -8.57 -1.81 -9.11
C ASP A 22 -7.94 -1.64 -7.72
N THR A 23 -8.23 -2.51 -6.74
CA THR A 23 -7.71 -2.40 -5.37
C THR A 23 -6.77 -3.55 -5.02
N VAL A 24 -5.59 -3.24 -4.48
CA VAL A 24 -4.63 -4.21 -3.94
C VAL A 24 -4.60 -4.10 -2.42
N VAL A 25 -4.75 -5.22 -1.72
CA VAL A 25 -4.68 -5.29 -0.25
C VAL A 25 -3.40 -6.01 0.17
N LEU A 26 -2.61 -5.40 1.06
CA LEU A 26 -1.36 -5.91 1.61
C LEU A 26 -1.46 -5.98 3.15
N SER A 27 -1.54 -7.19 3.70
CA SER A 27 -1.84 -7.40 5.13
C SER A 27 -0.82 -8.28 5.86
N GLY A 28 0.38 -8.45 5.31
CA GLY A 28 1.39 -9.34 5.88
C GLY A 28 2.05 -8.84 7.17
N ASN A 29 2.98 -9.65 7.67
CA ASN A 29 3.78 -9.31 8.84
C ASN A 29 5.26 -9.53 8.52
N SER A 30 6.09 -8.49 8.68
CA SER A 30 7.53 -8.56 8.39
C SER A 30 7.85 -8.98 6.95
N GLU A 31 7.06 -8.50 6.00
CA GLU A 31 7.22 -8.82 4.58
C GLU A 31 8.03 -7.75 3.86
N GLU A 32 8.74 -8.17 2.80
CA GLU A 32 9.42 -7.29 1.87
C GLU A 32 8.92 -7.60 0.45
N LYS A 33 8.21 -6.67 -0.21
CA LYS A 33 7.64 -6.91 -1.55
C LYS A 33 7.66 -5.67 -2.45
N VAL A 34 7.80 -5.93 -3.74
CA VAL A 34 7.53 -4.95 -4.81
C VAL A 34 6.17 -5.26 -5.41
N VAL A 35 5.31 -4.25 -5.51
CA VAL A 35 3.92 -4.38 -5.98
C VAL A 35 3.65 -3.36 -7.07
N ASP A 36 3.05 -3.82 -8.18
CA ASP A 36 2.56 -2.95 -9.24
C ASP A 36 1.28 -2.23 -8.80
N GLY A 37 1.40 -0.91 -8.59
CA GLY A 37 0.33 -0.02 -8.18
C GLY A 37 -0.26 0.83 -9.31
N GLU A 38 0.15 0.63 -10.57
CA GLU A 38 -0.25 1.46 -11.71
C GLU A 38 -1.77 1.49 -11.89
N GLY A 39 -2.37 2.67 -11.69
CA GLY A 39 -3.81 2.87 -11.80
C GLY A 39 -4.63 2.22 -10.69
N LYS A 40 -4.00 1.79 -9.58
CA LYS A 40 -4.67 1.04 -8.51
C LYS A 40 -4.79 1.84 -7.22
N LYS A 41 -5.74 1.42 -6.39
CA LYS A 41 -5.80 1.76 -4.96
C LYS A 41 -5.03 0.69 -4.19
N VAL A 42 -4.24 1.10 -3.21
CA VAL A 42 -3.47 0.17 -2.38
C VAL A 42 -3.85 0.36 -0.92
N VAL A 43 -4.15 -0.74 -0.23
CA VAL A 43 -4.49 -0.77 1.19
C VAL A 43 -3.44 -1.59 1.93
N VAL A 44 -2.77 -0.97 2.90
CA VAL A 44 -1.77 -1.61 3.76
C VAL A 44 -2.28 -1.66 5.19
N SER A 45 -2.59 -2.86 5.67
CA SER A 45 -3.08 -3.10 7.03
C SER A 45 -2.14 -3.97 7.88
N GLY A 46 -1.04 -4.42 7.28
CA GLY A 46 -0.06 -5.30 7.92
C GLY A 46 0.80 -4.63 8.99
N THR A 47 1.77 -5.38 9.51
CA THR A 47 2.71 -4.89 10.53
C THR A 47 4.16 -5.11 10.11
N ALA A 48 5.02 -4.13 10.33
CA ALA A 48 6.47 -4.24 10.10
C ALA A 48 6.86 -4.60 8.66
N ASN A 49 6.08 -4.19 7.65
CA ASN A 49 6.38 -4.51 6.26
C ASN A 49 7.20 -3.42 5.58
N ASP A 50 8.01 -3.82 4.60
CA ASP A 50 8.69 -2.98 3.63
C ASP A 50 8.06 -3.20 2.24
N TYR A 51 7.33 -2.22 1.75
CA TYR A 51 6.66 -2.31 0.45
C TYR A 51 7.12 -1.22 -0.51
N THR A 52 7.54 -1.64 -1.71
CA THR A 52 7.79 -0.73 -2.83
C THR A 52 6.63 -0.80 -3.82
N LEU A 53 5.94 0.32 -4.03
CA LEU A 53 4.83 0.47 -4.97
C LEU A 53 5.32 1.19 -6.24
N THR A 54 5.32 0.49 -7.36
CA THR A 54 5.74 1.05 -8.65
C THR A 54 4.56 1.65 -9.41
N GLY A 55 4.85 2.66 -10.25
CA GLY A 55 3.84 3.32 -11.09
C GLY A 55 3.04 4.42 -10.38
N HIS A 56 1.90 4.77 -10.94
CA HIS A 56 1.00 5.80 -10.42
C HIS A 56 -0.14 5.20 -9.60
N VAL A 57 -0.07 5.35 -8.27
CA VAL A 57 -1.09 4.87 -7.33
C VAL A 57 -2.20 5.91 -7.18
N LEU A 58 -3.45 5.55 -7.46
CA LEU A 58 -4.58 6.46 -7.31
C LEU A 58 -4.83 6.83 -5.84
N GLN A 59 -4.69 5.87 -4.93
CA GLN A 59 -4.81 6.12 -3.50
C GLN A 59 -4.05 5.07 -2.70
N LEU A 60 -3.15 5.52 -1.82
CA LEU A 60 -2.57 4.68 -0.78
C LEU A 60 -3.35 4.88 0.53
N THR A 61 -3.76 3.80 1.17
CA THR A 61 -4.37 3.79 2.50
C THR A 61 -3.56 2.91 3.44
N VAL A 62 -3.05 3.45 4.54
CA VAL A 62 -2.20 2.73 5.50
C VAL A 62 -2.83 2.80 6.88
N SER A 63 -3.36 1.67 7.34
CA SER A 63 -3.96 1.52 8.68
C SER A 63 -3.14 0.63 9.61
N GLY A 64 -2.10 -0.01 9.09
CA GLY A 64 -1.21 -0.91 9.81
C GLY A 64 -0.25 -0.22 10.79
N THR A 65 0.73 -0.98 11.27
CA THR A 65 1.73 -0.50 12.24
C THR A 65 3.15 -0.72 11.73
N SER A 66 4.02 0.28 11.87
CA SER A 66 5.45 0.15 11.57
C SER A 66 5.76 -0.30 10.13
N ASN A 67 4.98 0.13 9.14
CA ASN A 67 5.28 -0.17 7.74
C ASN A 67 6.18 0.92 7.15
N ASP A 68 7.18 0.52 6.38
CA ASP A 68 7.96 1.38 5.49
C ASP A 68 7.42 1.19 4.05
N ILE A 69 7.01 2.28 3.41
CA ILE A 69 6.39 2.24 2.09
C ILE A 69 7.05 3.25 1.17
N MET A 70 7.67 2.77 0.10
CA MET A 70 8.19 3.60 -0.98
C MET A 70 7.22 3.62 -2.17
N LEU A 71 6.91 4.79 -2.71
CA LEU A 71 6.07 4.95 -3.90
C LEU A 71 6.78 5.73 -5.00
N ASP A 72 6.50 5.41 -6.27
CA ASP A 72 6.88 6.28 -7.38
C ASP A 72 6.03 7.57 -7.40
N SER A 73 4.70 7.46 -7.41
CA SER A 73 3.78 8.61 -7.29
C SER A 73 2.41 8.21 -6.76
N ALA A 74 1.67 9.16 -6.21
CA ALA A 74 0.26 8.97 -5.87
C ALA A 74 -0.56 10.26 -5.97
N ASP A 75 -1.87 10.13 -6.14
CA ASP A 75 -2.82 11.26 -6.06
C ASP A 75 -3.23 11.56 -4.62
N ARG A 76 -3.36 10.51 -3.79
CA ARG A 76 -3.80 10.62 -2.39
C ARG A 76 -3.10 9.60 -1.51
N ILE A 77 -2.67 10.05 -0.34
CA ILE A 77 -2.06 9.21 0.71
C ILE A 77 -2.86 9.41 1.98
N ILE A 78 -3.43 8.34 2.53
CA ILE A 78 -4.19 8.33 3.78
C ILE A 78 -3.45 7.42 4.76
N VAL A 79 -3.05 7.97 5.91
CA VAL A 79 -2.34 7.23 6.96
C VAL A 79 -3.07 7.42 8.28
N SER A 80 -3.72 6.35 8.74
CA SER A 80 -4.46 6.33 10.02
C SER A 80 -3.83 5.38 11.05
N GLY A 81 -2.83 4.61 10.63
CA GLY A 81 -2.12 3.65 11.46
C GLY A 81 -1.13 4.28 12.44
N THR A 82 -0.19 3.48 12.94
CA THR A 82 0.82 3.91 13.91
C THR A 82 2.24 3.67 13.39
N SER A 83 3.12 4.67 13.56
CA SER A 83 4.55 4.57 13.26
C SER A 83 4.88 4.11 11.83
N ASN A 84 4.09 4.51 10.83
CA ASN A 84 4.39 4.20 9.44
C ASN A 84 5.28 5.28 8.82
N ASP A 85 6.25 4.86 8.02
CA ASP A 85 7.13 5.72 7.24
C ASP A 85 6.76 5.59 5.76
N ILE A 86 6.31 6.69 5.14
CA ILE A 86 5.89 6.72 3.75
C ILE A 86 6.78 7.68 2.97
N THR A 87 7.43 7.18 1.93
CA THR A 87 8.28 7.99 1.04
C THR A 87 7.77 7.92 -0.40
N PHE A 88 7.43 9.05 -1.01
CA PHE A 88 7.02 9.11 -2.43
C PHE A 88 8.03 9.89 -3.28
N ARG A 89 8.31 9.45 -4.51
CA ARG A 89 9.33 10.08 -5.37
C ARG A 89 8.81 11.31 -6.11
N ASN A 90 7.63 11.22 -6.71
CA ASN A 90 7.10 12.22 -7.63
C ASN A 90 5.66 12.64 -7.26
N GLY A 91 5.23 13.77 -7.83
CA GLY A 91 3.88 14.28 -7.67
C GLY A 91 3.70 15.20 -6.46
N SER A 92 2.43 15.47 -6.14
CA SER A 92 2.00 16.31 -5.02
C SER A 92 0.69 15.73 -4.45
N PRO A 93 0.77 14.56 -3.78
CA PRO A 93 -0.41 13.87 -3.28
C PRO A 93 -1.15 14.73 -2.26
N GLN A 94 -2.47 14.56 -2.19
CA GLN A 94 -3.22 14.99 -1.02
C GLN A 94 -2.91 14.05 0.14
N ILE A 95 -2.27 14.58 1.18
CA ILE A 95 -1.86 13.81 2.35
C ILE A 95 -2.88 14.01 3.48
N VAL A 96 -3.43 12.91 3.99
CA VAL A 96 -4.24 12.86 5.20
C VAL A 96 -3.53 11.95 6.20
N ASN A 97 -2.86 12.53 7.19
CA ASN A 97 -2.20 11.80 8.27
C ASN A 97 -2.97 12.08 9.57
N SER A 98 -3.75 11.09 10.03
CA SER A 98 -4.58 11.19 11.24
C SER A 98 -4.19 10.17 12.30
N GLY A 99 -3.17 9.35 12.03
CA GLY A 99 -2.67 8.34 12.95
C GLY A 99 -1.63 8.89 13.93
N VAL A 100 -0.90 7.98 14.57
CA VAL A 100 0.10 8.33 15.60
C VAL A 100 1.50 8.08 15.08
N SER A 101 2.38 9.08 15.19
CA SER A 101 3.82 8.95 14.87
C SER A 101 4.13 8.50 13.43
N ASN A 102 3.27 8.80 12.45
CA ASN A 102 3.57 8.49 11.06
C ASN A 102 4.37 9.63 10.40
N ASP A 103 5.35 9.28 9.57
CA ASP A 103 6.10 10.19 8.71
C ASP A 103 5.66 10.00 7.25
N VAL A 104 5.41 11.11 6.56
CA VAL A 104 5.08 11.09 5.12
C VAL A 104 5.92 12.16 4.46
N LYS A 105 6.87 11.73 3.62
CA LYS A 105 7.85 12.63 2.99
C LYS A 105 8.03 12.35 1.51
N LYS A 106 8.51 13.35 0.80
CA LYS A 106 8.97 13.19 -0.57
C LYS A 106 10.44 12.77 -0.58
N LEU A 107 10.83 11.89 -1.49
CA LEU A 107 12.22 11.48 -1.61
C LEU A 107 13.07 12.68 -2.05
N GLY A 108 14.06 13.03 -1.21
CA GLY A 108 15.03 14.09 -1.51
C GLY A 108 14.64 15.50 -1.07
N GLU A 109 13.53 15.64 -0.33
CA GLU A 109 13.20 16.85 0.46
C GLU A 109 13.55 16.63 1.94
#